data_AF-A0A947NZN9-F1
#
_entry.id   AF-A0A947NZN9-F1
#
_cell.length_a   1.000
_cell.length_b   1.000
_cell.length_c   1.000
_cell.angle_alpha   90.00
_cell.angle_beta   90.00
_cell.angle_gamma   90.00
#
_symmetry.space_group_name_H-M   'P 1'
#
loop_
_entity.id
_entity.type
_entity.pdbx_description
1 polymer ?
#
loop_
_entity_poly.entity_id
_entity_poly.type
_entity_poly.pdbx_seq_one_letter_code
_entity_poly.pdbx_strand_id
1 'polypeptide(L)' 'METRANHVWVGAVTLLLLAALALAIVWIARLGQGDQDEYDIFFKTSVAGLATGSQVSFAGVPVGQVSQIVLW' A
#
# COMPACT_ATOMS: atom_id res chain seq x y z
N MET A 1 35.83 -32.36 24.13
CA MET A 1 34.61 -32.05 23.37
C MET A 1 34.36 -30.56 23.56
N GLU A 2 34.89 -29.72 22.69
CA GLU A 2 34.91 -28.26 22.89
C GLU A 2 33.95 -27.60 21.90
N THR A 3 32.66 -27.61 22.24
CA THR A 3 31.67 -26.83 21.50
C THR A 3 31.75 -25.39 22.00
N ARG A 4 32.69 -24.61 21.44
CA ARG A 4 32.66 -23.15 21.52
C ARG A 4 31.43 -22.67 20.75
N ALA A 5 30.31 -22.64 21.45
CA ALA A 5 29.01 -22.46 20.85
C ALA A 5 28.83 -20.99 20.51
N ASN A 6 28.91 -20.67 19.23
CA ASN A 6 28.90 -19.31 18.69
C ASN A 6 27.49 -18.69 18.67
N HIS A 7 26.69 -18.89 19.72
CA HIS A 7 25.28 -18.48 19.79
C HIS A 7 25.10 -16.97 19.68
N VAL A 8 26.09 -16.19 20.15
CA VAL A 8 26.07 -14.73 20.03
C VAL A 8 26.10 -14.30 18.56
N TRP A 9 26.91 -14.95 17.74
CA TRP A 9 26.98 -14.65 16.30
C TRP A 9 25.75 -15.14 15.55
N VAL A 10 25.23 -16.33 15.88
CA VAL A 10 23.97 -16.82 15.30
C VAL A 10 22.83 -15.85 15.64
N GLY A 11 22.77 -15.40 16.90
CA GLY A 11 21.81 -14.39 17.34
C GLY A 11 21.96 -13.06 16.61
N ALA A 12 23.19 -12.56 16.47
CA ALA A 12 23.48 -11.31 15.76
C ALA A 12 23.07 -11.37 14.28
N VAL A 13 23.40 -12.46 13.58
CA VAL A 13 23.01 -12.67 12.17
C VAL A 13 21.49 -12.75 12.04
N THR A 14 20.82 -13.46 12.94
CA THR A 14 19.36 -13.58 12.94
C THR A 14 18.68 -12.23 13.15
N LEU A 15 19.19 -11.42 14.09
CA LEU A 15 18.67 -10.08 14.39
C LEU A 15 18.87 -9.13 13.22
N LEU A 16 20.03 -9.21 12.55
CA LEU A 16 20.31 -8.44 11.34
C LEU A 16 19.36 -8.81 10.20
N LEU A 17 19.13 -10.10 9.96
CA LEU A 17 18.17 -10.56 8.95
C LEU A 17 16.75 -10.08 9.24
N LEU A 18 16.31 -10.11 10.49
CA LEU A 18 15.00 -9.59 10.89
C LEU A 18 14.90 -8.07 10.66
N ALA A 19 15.96 -7.31 10.98
CA ALA A 19 16.00 -5.87 10.71
C ALA A 19 15.95 -5.56 9.21
N ALA A 20 16.72 -6.30 8.40
CA ALA A 20 16.69 -6.17 6.94
C ALA A 20 15.32 -6.50 6.36
N LEU A 21 14.66 -7.55 6.86
CA LEU A 21 13.30 -7.92 6.47
C LEU A 21 12.30 -6.81 6.81
N ALA A 22 12.37 -6.26 8.03
CA ALA A 22 11.49 -5.15 8.44
C ALA A 22 11.67 -3.91 7.55
N LEU A 23 12.93 -3.56 7.23
CA LEU A 23 13.23 -2.46 6.32
C LEU A 23 12.69 -2.72 4.90
N ALA A 24 12.82 -3.95 4.40
CA ALA A 24 12.29 -4.33 3.10
C ALA A 24 10.76 -4.20 3.04
N ILE A 25 10.05 -4.63 4.08
CA ILE A 25 8.59 -4.49 4.18
C ILE A 25 8.18 -3.02 4.14
N VAL A 26 8.83 -2.16 4.95
CA VAL A 26 8.53 -0.72 4.99
C VAL A 26 8.84 -0.05 3.65
N TRP A 27 9.94 -0.43 3.02
CA TRP A 27 10.31 0.08 1.70
C TRP A 27 9.25 -0.29 0.64
N ILE A 28 8.86 -1.57 0.54
CA ILE A 28 7.85 -2.04 -0.41
C ILE A 28 6.48 -1.38 -0.15
N ALA A 29 6.07 -1.27 1.12
CA ALA A 29 4.81 -0.61 1.47
C ALA A 29 4.79 0.86 1.02
N ARG A 30 5.94 1.54 1.09
CA ARG A 30 6.09 2.92 0.62
C ARG A 30 6.09 3.03 -0.91
N LEU A 31 6.56 2.01 -1.63
CA LEU A 31 6.51 1.96 -3.11
C LEU A 31 5.07 1.79 -3.65
N GLY A 32 4.17 1.16 -2.90
CA GLY A 32 2.78 0.95 -3.32
C GLY A 32 1.90 2.20 -3.24
N GLN A 33 2.34 3.23 -2.52
CA GLN A 33 1.69 4.52 -2.41
C GLN A 33 2.17 5.46 -3.53
N GLY A 34 2.12 4.99 -4.79
CA GLY A 34 2.31 5.88 -5.94
C GLY A 34 1.26 7.00 -5.89
N ASP A 35 1.62 8.20 -6.34
CA ASP A 35 0.77 9.41 -6.33
C ASP A 35 -0.64 9.09 -6.84
N GLN A 36 -1.56 8.82 -5.91
CA GLN A 36 -2.98 8.73 -6.18
C GLN A 36 -3.49 10.16 -6.08
N ASP A 37 -3.41 10.89 -7.19
CA ASP A 37 -3.98 12.22 -7.27
C ASP A 37 -5.50 12.12 -7.09
N GLU A 38 -5.99 12.70 -5.99
CA GLU A 38 -7.42 12.78 -5.71
C GLU A 38 -8.04 13.95 -6.48
N TYR A 39 -9.04 13.66 -7.30
CA TYR A 39 -9.72 14.65 -8.13
C TYR A 39 -11.19 14.76 -7.73
N ASP A 40 -11.61 15.98 -7.40
CA ASP A 40 -13.01 16.29 -7.16
C ASP A 40 -13.73 16.63 -8.47
N ILE A 41 -14.79 15.89 -8.78
CA ILE A 41 -15.62 16.11 -9.96
C ILE A 41 -17.02 16.51 -9.52
N PHE A 42 -17.46 17.70 -9.93
CA PHE A 42 -18.79 18.20 -9.59
C PHE A 42 -19.83 17.78 -10.64
N PHE A 43 -20.87 17.07 -10.19
CA PHE A 43 -21.99 16.67 -11.03
C PHE A 43 -23.22 17.55 -10.75
N LYS A 44 -23.79 18.17 -11.79
CA LYS A 44 -25.03 18.97 -11.69
C LYS A 44 -26.32 18.13 -11.71
N THR A 45 -26.20 16.86 -12.08
CA THR A 45 -27.32 15.91 -12.25
C THR A 45 -27.10 14.72 -11.32
N SER A 46 -28.17 14.03 -10.94
CA SER A 46 -28.11 12.81 -10.13
C SER A 46 -27.19 11.75 -10.75
N VAL A 47 -26.22 11.28 -9.96
CA VAL A 47 -25.33 10.14 -10.28
C VAL A 47 -25.90 8.83 -9.74
N ALA A 48 -27.17 8.57 -10.03
CA ALA A 48 -27.87 7.37 -9.55
C ALA A 48 -27.13 6.09 -10.00
N GLY A 49 -26.77 5.25 -9.03
CA GLY A 49 -26.03 4.00 -9.26
C GLY A 49 -24.51 4.09 -9.05
N LEU A 50 -23.96 5.27 -8.78
CA LEU A 50 -22.57 5.41 -8.33
C LEU A 50 -22.47 5.11 -6.82
N ALA A 51 -21.50 4.29 -6.43
CA ALA A 51 -21.22 3.98 -5.03
C ALA A 51 -19.75 4.22 -4.70
N THR A 52 -19.43 4.49 -3.43
CA THR A 52 -18.05 4.49 -2.95
C THR A 52 -17.38 3.14 -3.24
N GLY A 53 -16.15 3.17 -3.76
CA GLY A 53 -15.44 1.98 -4.24
C GLY A 53 -15.82 1.53 -5.66
N SER A 54 -16.70 2.25 -6.36
CA SER A 54 -16.96 1.99 -7.78
C SER A 54 -15.69 2.23 -8.61
N GLN A 55 -15.42 1.34 -9.56
CA GLN A 55 -14.23 1.42 -10.40
C GLN A 55 -14.34 2.57 -11.40
N VAL A 56 -13.30 3.41 -11.45
CA VAL A 56 -13.13 4.46 -12.45
C VAL A 56 -12.26 3.91 -13.56
N SER A 57 -12.75 3.96 -14.80
CA SER A 57 -12.00 3.53 -15.97
C SER A 57 -11.79 4.68 -16.95
N PHE A 58 -10.61 4.68 -17.58
CA PHE A 58 -10.27 5.58 -18.67
C PHE A 58 -10.07 4.75 -19.94
N ALA A 59 -10.86 5.00 -20.98
CA ALA A 59 -10.85 4.21 -22.22
C ALA A 59 -10.98 2.69 -22.00
N GLY A 60 -11.71 2.27 -20.98
CA GLY A 60 -11.90 0.85 -20.64
C GLY A 60 -10.80 0.23 -19.77
N VAL A 61 -9.76 0.98 -19.43
CA VAL A 61 -8.71 0.55 -18.50
C VAL A 61 -9.04 1.06 -17.09
N PRO A 62 -9.04 0.22 -16.05
CA PRO A 62 -9.27 0.66 -14.68
C PRO A 62 -8.11 1.54 -14.21
N VAL A 63 -8.41 2.78 -13.84
CA VAL A 63 -7.42 3.78 -13.41
C VAL A 63 -7.56 4.16 -11.94
N GLY A 64 -8.69 3.84 -11.30
CA GLY A 64 -8.90 4.16 -9.90
C GLY A 64 -10.27 3.72 -9.38
N GLN A 65 -10.66 4.31 -8.25
CA GLN A 65 -11.93 4.03 -7.59
C GLN A 65 -12.51 5.31 -6.99
N VAL A 66 -13.84 5.35 -6.83
CA VAL A 66 -14.53 6.46 -6.17
C VAL A 66 -14.18 6.46 -4.68
N SER A 67 -13.49 7.50 -4.21
CA SER A 67 -13.09 7.69 -2.80
C SER A 67 -14.28 8.12 -1.93
N GLN A 68 -14.96 9.19 -2.31
CA GLN A 68 -16.05 9.77 -1.52
C GLN A 68 -17.14 10.37 -2.42
N ILE A 69 -18.39 10.35 -1.93
CA ILE A 69 -19.53 11.04 -2.56
C ILE A 69 -20.15 11.93 -1.48
N VAL A 70 -20.12 13.25 -1.70
CA VAL A 70 -20.75 14.24 -0.82
C VAL A 70 -21.81 15.02 -1.58
N LEU A 71 -22.93 15.30 -0.90
CA LEU A 71 -23.92 16.25 -1.37
C LEU A 71 -23.58 17.61 -0.78
N TRP A 72 -23.42 18.60 -1.63
CA TRP A 72 -23.15 19.99 -1.24
C TRP A 72 -24.41 20.83 -1.39
#